data_AF-A0A2V9H918-F1
#
_entry.id   AF-A0A2V9H918-F1
#
_cell.length_a   1.000
_cell.length_b   1.000
_cell.length_c   1.000
_cell.angle_alpha   90.00
_cell.angle_beta   90.00
_cell.angle_gamma   90.00
#
_symmetry.space_group_name_H-M   'P 1'
#
loop_
_entity.id
_entity.type
_entity.pdbx_description
1 polymer ?
#
loop_
_entity_poly.entity_id
_entity_poly.type
_entity_poly.pdbx_seq_one_letter_code
_entity_poly.pdbx_strand_id
1 'polypeptide(L)'
;MLLFKLHSPRNFIVGGGFFTRFVHLPISLSWEAFGEGNGVRSLSEMRERIAKYRRVPIAPMENPKSGCILLAEPFFFGEGEWIPVPSDFSLNIVQGKGYDSEDGTTGKALWGAVTERLATRATANLDPGPATIAAVQSIRYGDPMVVRPRLGQGTFRVIVTDAYERRCAITGERTLPVLEAAHIKPYSSGGPHEPENGLLLRSDLHTLFDQGY
;
A
#
# COMPACT_ATOMS: atom_id res chain seq x y z
N MET A 1 -9.78 -6.11 0.58
CA MET A 1 -9.04 -5.70 -0.65
C MET A 1 -9.55 -4.33 -1.10
N LEU A 2 -8.71 -3.51 -1.71
CA LEU A 2 -9.09 -2.23 -2.33
C LEU A 2 -8.92 -2.33 -3.84
N LEU A 3 -9.91 -1.88 -4.61
CA LEU A 3 -9.90 -1.95 -6.07
C LEU A 3 -9.71 -0.57 -6.71
N PHE A 4 -8.97 -0.52 -7.80
CA PHE A 4 -8.72 0.69 -8.57
C PHE A 4 -9.72 0.83 -9.71
N LYS A 5 -10.42 1.96 -9.76
CA LYS A 5 -11.37 2.30 -10.80
C LYS A 5 -10.86 3.46 -11.65
N LEU A 6 -10.98 3.37 -12.97
CA LEU A 6 -10.77 4.48 -13.89
C LEU A 6 -11.92 5.50 -13.82
N HIS A 7 -11.56 6.77 -13.97
CA HIS A 7 -12.55 7.85 -14.11
C HIS A 7 -13.39 7.70 -15.39
N SER A 8 -14.51 8.41 -15.42
CA SER A 8 -15.33 8.60 -16.62
C SER A 8 -14.47 9.16 -17.77
N PRO A 9 -14.70 8.76 -19.04
CA PRO A 9 -15.79 7.89 -19.52
C PRO A 9 -15.52 6.38 -19.43
N ARG A 10 -14.31 5.94 -19.09
CA ARG A 10 -13.93 4.52 -19.14
C ARG A 10 -14.70 3.67 -18.13
N ASN A 11 -14.70 4.06 -16.84
CA ASN A 11 -15.45 3.38 -15.78
C ASN A 11 -15.20 1.86 -15.68
N PHE A 12 -13.93 1.44 -15.68
CA PHE A 12 -13.53 0.06 -15.43
C PHE A 12 -12.75 -0.07 -14.13
N ILE A 13 -12.86 -1.24 -13.50
CA ILE A 13 -11.94 -1.72 -12.47
C ILE A 13 -10.73 -2.33 -13.17
N VAL A 14 -9.55 -1.83 -12.84
CA VAL A 14 -8.30 -2.11 -13.59
C VAL A 14 -7.22 -2.74 -12.73
N GLY A 15 -7.51 -3.04 -11.47
CA GLY A 15 -6.55 -3.59 -10.54
C GLY A 15 -6.98 -3.37 -9.11
N GLY A 16 -6.04 -3.55 -8.19
CA GLY A 16 -6.26 -3.36 -6.77
C GLY A 16 -5.02 -3.68 -5.95
N GLY A 17 -5.23 -3.81 -4.65
CA GLY A 17 -4.22 -4.24 -3.71
C GLY A 17 -4.81 -4.61 -2.35
N PHE A 18 -3.99 -5.21 -1.50
CA PHE A 18 -4.42 -5.64 -0.18
C PHE A 18 -4.18 -4.53 0.83
N PHE A 19 -5.27 -4.00 1.38
CA PHE A 19 -5.21 -2.98 2.42
C PHE A 19 -4.38 -3.48 3.60
N THR A 20 -3.37 -2.70 3.97
CA THR A 20 -2.49 -3.01 5.09
C THR A 20 -2.76 -2.08 6.27
N ARG A 21 -2.74 -0.77 6.05
CA ARG A 21 -2.90 0.23 7.12
C ARG A 21 -3.32 1.58 6.53
N PHE A 22 -4.01 2.38 7.34
CA PHE A 22 -4.20 3.80 7.08
C PHE A 22 -3.35 4.60 8.06
N VAL A 23 -2.58 5.56 7.56
CA VAL A 23 -1.67 6.39 8.37
C VAL A 23 -1.67 7.83 7.88
N HIS A 24 -1.32 8.78 8.76
CA HIS A 24 -1.09 10.17 8.37
C HIS A 24 0.40 10.45 8.26
N LEU A 25 0.91 10.67 7.06
CA LEU A 25 2.33 10.91 6.80
C LEU A 25 2.57 12.32 6.28
N PRO A 26 3.69 12.96 6.67
CA PRO A 26 4.20 14.11 5.93
C PRO A 26 4.42 13.76 4.45
N ILE A 27 4.16 14.69 3.53
CA ILE A 27 4.31 14.47 2.08
C ILE A 27 5.71 13.97 1.72
N SER A 28 6.75 14.51 2.37
CA SER A 28 8.14 14.06 2.15
C SER A 28 8.32 12.58 2.42
N LEU A 29 7.82 12.07 3.54
CA LEU A 29 7.98 10.65 3.91
C LEU A 29 7.18 9.72 3.00
N SER A 30 5.98 10.12 2.55
CA SER A 30 5.22 9.32 1.59
C SER A 30 5.89 9.29 0.21
N TRP A 31 6.49 10.40 -0.22
CA TRP A 31 7.28 10.43 -1.45
C TRP A 31 8.55 9.57 -1.33
N GLU A 32 9.26 9.66 -0.22
CA GLU A 32 10.48 8.89 0.01
C GLU A 32 10.20 7.38 0.09
N ALA A 33 9.06 6.98 0.66
CA ALA A 33 8.68 5.59 0.78
C ALA A 33 8.18 4.97 -0.54
N PHE A 34 7.45 5.73 -1.37
CA PHE A 34 6.72 5.16 -2.52
C PHE A 34 7.01 5.79 -3.88
N GLY A 35 7.67 6.96 -3.93
CA GLY A 35 7.98 7.67 -5.17
C GLY A 35 6.77 7.80 -6.10
N GLU A 36 6.95 7.39 -7.35
CA GLU A 36 5.88 7.37 -8.37
C GLU A 36 4.69 6.46 -8.01
N GLY A 37 4.85 5.52 -7.07
CA GLY A 37 3.77 4.72 -6.52
C GLY A 37 2.66 5.54 -5.83
N ASN A 38 2.89 6.82 -5.55
CA ASN A 38 1.86 7.77 -5.11
C ASN A 38 0.94 8.25 -6.27
N GLY A 39 1.17 7.80 -7.51
CA GLY A 39 0.35 8.14 -8.68
C GLY A 39 0.65 9.51 -9.29
N VAL A 40 1.87 10.00 -9.13
CA VAL A 40 2.41 11.28 -9.65
C VAL A 40 3.89 11.09 -9.99
N ARG A 41 4.44 11.90 -10.90
CA ARG A 41 5.79 11.69 -11.47
C ARG A 41 6.90 12.39 -10.67
N SER A 42 6.53 13.28 -9.76
CA SER A 42 7.51 14.01 -8.95
C SER A 42 6.90 14.49 -7.63
N LEU A 43 7.78 14.83 -6.68
CA LEU A 43 7.39 15.48 -5.43
C LEU A 43 6.68 16.82 -5.68
N SER A 44 7.08 17.60 -6.70
CA SER A 44 6.40 18.86 -7.04
C SER A 44 4.96 18.61 -7.45
N GLU A 45 4.74 17.67 -8.37
CA GLU A 45 3.40 17.28 -8.83
C GLU A 45 2.55 16.75 -7.67
N MET A 46 3.15 15.97 -6.76
CA MET A 46 2.47 15.50 -5.55
C MET A 46 1.96 16.67 -4.70
N ARG A 47 2.83 17.66 -4.45
CA ARG A 47 2.50 18.85 -3.66
C ARG A 47 1.41 19.69 -4.32
N GLU A 48 1.51 19.92 -5.63
CA GLU A 48 0.50 20.64 -6.41
C GLU A 48 -0.87 19.95 -6.36
N ARG A 49 -0.89 18.63 -6.51
CA ARG A 49 -2.13 17.85 -6.47
C ARG A 49 -2.78 17.87 -5.08
N ILE A 50 -1.98 17.76 -4.01
CA ILE A 50 -2.48 17.86 -2.64
C ILE A 50 -2.97 19.30 -2.34
N ALA A 51 -2.25 20.33 -2.79
CA ALA A 51 -2.67 21.72 -2.65
C ALA A 51 -4.04 21.97 -3.30
N LYS A 52 -4.26 21.41 -4.51
CA LYS A 52 -5.55 21.46 -5.21
C LYS A 52 -6.69 20.86 -4.36
N TYR A 53 -6.46 19.70 -3.73
CA TYR A 53 -7.47 19.08 -2.87
C TYR A 53 -7.70 19.85 -1.56
N ARG A 54 -6.62 20.41 -0.97
CA ARG A 54 -6.70 21.26 0.23
C ARG A 54 -7.34 22.64 -0.03
N ARG A 55 -7.41 23.05 -1.31
CA ARG A 55 -7.83 24.41 -1.74
C ARG A 55 -6.96 25.54 -1.17
N VAL A 56 -5.72 25.23 -0.77
CA VAL A 56 -4.75 26.19 -0.22
C VAL A 56 -3.36 25.83 -0.75
N PRO A 57 -2.54 26.80 -1.19
CA PRO A 57 -1.15 26.56 -1.60
C PRO A 57 -0.31 25.98 -0.46
N ILE A 58 0.63 25.10 -0.79
CA ILE A 58 1.61 24.58 0.17
C ILE A 58 2.89 25.39 0.02
N ALA A 59 3.32 26.10 1.08
CA ALA A 59 4.53 26.93 1.02
C ALA A 59 5.79 26.07 0.78
N PRO A 60 6.89 26.61 0.18
CA PRO A 60 8.06 25.82 -0.20
C PRO A 60 8.63 24.92 0.91
N MET A 61 8.69 25.42 2.14
CA MET A 61 9.20 24.68 3.32
C MET A 61 8.10 23.96 4.11
N GLU A 62 6.83 24.11 3.74
CA GLU A 62 5.73 23.42 4.41
C GLU A 62 5.73 21.94 4.04
N ASN A 63 5.58 21.08 5.05
CA ASN A 63 5.55 19.63 4.91
C ASN A 63 4.29 19.07 5.59
N PRO A 64 3.11 19.31 4.99
CA PRO A 64 1.84 18.95 5.62
C PRO A 64 1.65 17.45 5.65
N LYS A 65 0.78 16.98 6.54
CA LYS A 65 0.38 15.57 6.58
C LYS A 65 -0.75 15.30 5.59
N SER A 66 -0.72 14.12 4.98
CA SER A 66 -1.79 13.57 4.15
C SER A 66 -2.19 12.19 4.67
N GLY A 67 -3.45 11.81 4.47
CA GLY A 67 -3.90 10.45 4.72
C GLY A 67 -3.35 9.52 3.64
N CYS A 68 -2.69 8.44 4.05
CA CYS A 68 -2.11 7.44 3.17
C CYS A 68 -2.79 6.09 3.42
N ILE A 69 -3.36 5.52 2.36
CA ILE A 69 -3.86 4.15 2.35
C ILE A 69 -2.73 3.26 1.83
N LEU A 70 -2.15 2.45 2.71
CA LEU A 70 -1.05 1.55 2.34
C LEU A 70 -1.63 0.25 1.79
N LEU A 71 -1.20 -0.09 0.58
CA LEU A 71 -1.56 -1.31 -0.10
C LEU A 71 -0.32 -2.19 -0.24
N ALA A 72 -0.49 -3.48 0.00
CA ALA A 72 0.51 -4.50 -0.27
C ALA A 72 0.07 -5.34 -1.47
N GLU A 73 1.05 -5.94 -2.13
CA GLU A 73 0.86 -6.77 -3.34
C GLU A 73 -0.09 -6.12 -4.36
N PRO A 74 0.15 -4.86 -4.80
CA PRO A 74 -0.71 -4.23 -5.79
C PRO A 74 -0.63 -4.97 -7.12
N PHE A 75 -1.77 -5.07 -7.80
CA PHE A 75 -1.90 -5.72 -9.10
C PHE A 75 -2.68 -4.83 -10.07
N PHE A 76 -2.35 -4.96 -11.35
CA PHE A 76 -2.97 -4.20 -12.44
C PHE A 76 -3.30 -5.15 -13.57
N PHE A 77 -4.50 -5.02 -14.15
CA PHE A 77 -5.00 -5.84 -15.24
C PHE A 77 -4.66 -5.23 -16.61
N GLY A 78 -4.39 -6.09 -17.59
CA GLY A 78 -4.34 -5.65 -18.99
C GLY A 78 -5.72 -5.20 -19.47
N GLU A 79 -5.81 -4.40 -20.53
CA GLU A 79 -7.08 -3.84 -21.01
C GLU A 79 -8.13 -4.90 -21.35
N GLY A 80 -7.72 -6.03 -21.95
CA GLY A 80 -8.61 -7.18 -22.20
C GLY A 80 -9.09 -7.91 -20.95
N GLU A 81 -8.50 -7.62 -19.78
CA GLU A 81 -8.85 -8.20 -18.49
C GLU A 81 -9.58 -7.19 -17.59
N TRP A 82 -9.94 -6.00 -18.08
CA TRP A 82 -10.65 -5.04 -17.24
C TRP A 82 -12.03 -5.55 -16.83
N ILE A 83 -12.47 -5.16 -15.63
CA ILE A 83 -13.77 -5.56 -15.08
C ILE A 83 -14.71 -4.36 -15.17
N PRO A 84 -15.90 -4.47 -15.79
CA PRO A 84 -16.86 -3.38 -15.80
C PRO A 84 -17.28 -3.04 -14.38
N VAL A 85 -17.44 -1.74 -14.08
CA VAL A 85 -17.94 -1.34 -12.77
C VAL A 85 -19.37 -1.82 -12.57
N PRO A 86 -19.76 -2.20 -11.35
CA PRO A 86 -21.15 -2.54 -11.05
C PRO A 86 -22.12 -1.41 -11.41
N SER A 87 -23.32 -1.77 -11.88
CA SER A 87 -24.36 -0.82 -12.27
C SER A 87 -24.85 0.07 -11.12
N ASP A 88 -24.73 -0.43 -9.88
CA ASP A 88 -25.07 0.29 -8.66
C ASP A 88 -23.91 1.16 -8.13
N PHE A 89 -22.75 1.19 -8.82
CA PHE A 89 -21.65 2.09 -8.50
C PHE A 89 -21.95 3.49 -9.05
N SER A 90 -22.43 4.38 -8.17
CA SER A 90 -22.68 5.78 -8.55
C SER A 90 -21.42 6.48 -9.06
N LEU A 91 -21.56 7.25 -10.15
CA LEU A 91 -20.47 7.97 -10.80
C LEU A 91 -19.89 9.09 -9.93
N ASN A 92 -20.64 9.57 -8.93
CA ASN A 92 -20.30 10.71 -8.08
C ASN A 92 -19.83 10.30 -6.66
N ILE A 93 -19.41 9.05 -6.48
CA ILE A 93 -18.95 8.55 -5.18
C ILE A 93 -17.64 9.23 -4.77
N VAL A 94 -17.70 10.02 -3.71
CA VAL A 94 -16.57 10.77 -3.11
C VAL A 94 -15.92 10.06 -1.92
N GLN A 95 -16.57 9.02 -1.37
CA GLN A 95 -16.05 8.15 -0.32
C GLN A 95 -16.12 6.71 -0.83
N GLY A 96 -15.04 5.92 -0.73
CA GLY A 96 -14.99 4.58 -1.33
C GLY A 96 -16.23 3.72 -1.03
N LYS A 97 -16.71 2.97 -2.02
CA LYS A 97 -17.85 2.06 -1.87
C LYS A 97 -17.38 0.67 -1.45
N GLY A 98 -17.87 0.19 -0.32
CA GLY A 98 -17.67 -1.18 0.14
C GLY A 98 -18.69 -2.13 -0.49
N TYR A 99 -18.29 -3.37 -0.70
CA TYR A 99 -19.16 -4.48 -1.06
C TYR A 99 -18.85 -5.65 -0.15
N ASP A 100 -19.87 -6.38 0.26
CA ASP A 100 -19.71 -7.62 1.01
C ASP A 100 -19.38 -8.75 0.02
N SER A 101 -18.29 -9.48 0.27
CA SER A 101 -17.85 -10.58 -0.59
C SER A 101 -18.72 -11.83 -0.49
N GLU A 102 -19.58 -11.92 0.52
CA GLU A 102 -20.38 -13.11 0.85
C GLU A 102 -21.88 -12.95 0.54
N ASP A 103 -22.38 -11.71 0.40
CA ASP A 103 -23.82 -11.39 0.29
C ASP A 103 -24.56 -11.93 -0.94
N GLY A 104 -23.87 -12.66 -1.83
CA GLY A 104 -24.47 -13.29 -3.01
C GLY A 104 -24.88 -12.33 -4.13
N THR A 105 -24.58 -11.02 -4.01
CA THR A 105 -24.97 -10.00 -4.99
C THR A 105 -23.75 -9.51 -5.80
N THR A 106 -23.54 -8.20 -5.85
CA THR A 106 -22.47 -7.52 -6.58
C THR A 106 -21.09 -7.84 -6.02
N GLY A 107 -20.93 -7.90 -4.69
CA GLY A 107 -19.63 -8.07 -4.07
C GLY A 107 -19.02 -9.45 -4.32
N LYS A 108 -19.82 -10.51 -4.23
CA LYS A 108 -19.40 -11.88 -4.58
C LYS A 108 -19.00 -12.00 -6.05
N ALA A 109 -19.79 -11.44 -6.97
CA ALA A 109 -19.48 -11.45 -8.40
C ALA A 109 -18.16 -10.71 -8.69
N LEU A 110 -17.97 -9.54 -8.07
CA LEU A 110 -16.75 -8.76 -8.21
C LEU A 110 -15.53 -9.47 -7.63
N TRP A 111 -15.67 -10.08 -6.44
CA TRP A 111 -14.63 -10.88 -5.81
C TRP A 111 -14.23 -12.07 -6.69
N GLY A 112 -15.19 -12.80 -7.23
CA GLY A 112 -14.95 -13.90 -8.17
C GLY A 112 -14.18 -13.44 -9.42
N ALA A 113 -14.61 -12.35 -10.06
CA ALA A 113 -13.96 -11.81 -11.25
C ALA A 113 -12.50 -11.38 -10.98
N VAL A 114 -12.22 -10.79 -9.82
CA VAL A 114 -10.87 -10.37 -9.43
C VAL A 114 -10.00 -11.58 -9.12
N THR A 115 -10.49 -12.52 -8.30
CA THR A 115 -9.72 -13.69 -7.87
C THR A 115 -9.42 -14.64 -9.04
N GLU A 116 -10.32 -14.78 -10.01
CA GLU A 116 -10.08 -15.51 -11.26
C GLU A 116 -8.89 -14.95 -12.04
N ARG A 117 -8.83 -13.62 -12.22
CA ARG A 117 -7.72 -12.95 -12.90
C ARG A 117 -6.41 -13.06 -12.11
N LEU A 118 -6.49 -12.96 -10.78
CA LEU A 118 -5.34 -13.20 -9.90
C LEU A 118 -4.83 -14.64 -10.02
N ALA A 119 -5.70 -15.64 -10.21
CA ALA A 119 -5.30 -17.04 -10.36
C ALA A 119 -4.50 -17.25 -11.66
N THR A 120 -4.98 -16.70 -12.78
CA THR A 120 -4.26 -16.72 -14.06
C THR A 120 -2.88 -16.07 -13.93
N ARG A 121 -2.82 -14.91 -13.24
CA ARG A 121 -1.55 -14.21 -12.99
C ARG A 121 -0.63 -14.94 -12.02
N ALA A 122 -1.15 -15.53 -10.96
CA ALA A 122 -0.36 -16.28 -9.98
C ALA A 122 0.27 -17.53 -10.61
N THR A 123 -0.36 -18.09 -11.63
CA THR A 123 0.21 -19.20 -12.42
C THR A 123 1.34 -18.71 -13.34
N ALA A 124 1.25 -17.47 -13.85
CA ALA A 124 2.27 -16.85 -14.69
C ALA A 124 3.44 -16.22 -13.91
N ASN A 125 3.20 -15.76 -12.69
CA ASN A 125 4.20 -15.20 -11.78
C ASN A 125 4.86 -16.33 -10.99
N LEU A 126 6.20 -16.42 -11.04
CA LEU A 126 6.95 -17.49 -10.37
C LEU A 126 6.99 -17.38 -8.83
N ASP A 127 6.59 -16.24 -8.25
CA ASP A 127 6.55 -16.02 -6.80
C ASP A 127 5.42 -15.04 -6.39
N PRO A 128 4.16 -15.49 -6.40
CA PRO A 128 3.04 -14.68 -5.94
C PRO A 128 3.12 -14.46 -4.43
N GLY A 129 2.72 -13.27 -3.97
CA GLY A 129 2.69 -12.97 -2.54
C GLY A 129 1.61 -13.75 -1.78
N PRO A 130 1.76 -13.90 -0.45
CA PRO A 130 0.85 -14.69 0.38
C PRO A 130 -0.60 -14.20 0.31
N ALA A 131 -0.87 -12.89 0.24
CA ALA A 131 -2.24 -12.39 0.16
C ALA A 131 -2.87 -12.69 -1.21
N THR A 132 -2.09 -12.61 -2.27
CA THR A 132 -2.50 -13.04 -3.62
C THR A 132 -2.83 -14.53 -3.64
N ILE A 133 -1.98 -15.38 -3.06
CA ILE A 133 -2.22 -16.83 -2.97
C ILE A 133 -3.52 -17.12 -2.21
N ALA A 134 -3.70 -16.49 -1.05
CA ALA A 134 -4.89 -16.70 -0.24
C ALA A 134 -6.17 -16.23 -0.94
N ALA A 135 -6.12 -15.09 -1.65
CA ALA A 135 -7.23 -14.62 -2.45
C ALA A 135 -7.60 -15.64 -3.55
N VAL A 136 -6.62 -16.23 -4.23
CA VAL A 136 -6.84 -17.29 -5.23
C VAL A 136 -7.41 -18.56 -4.60
N GLN A 137 -6.90 -18.96 -3.43
CA GLN A 137 -7.38 -20.15 -2.72
C GLN A 137 -8.78 -20.00 -2.14
N SER A 138 -9.22 -18.78 -1.83
CA SER A 138 -10.58 -18.51 -1.34
C SER A 138 -11.67 -18.99 -2.30
N ILE A 139 -11.40 -19.02 -3.61
CA ILE A 139 -12.30 -19.61 -4.62
C ILE A 139 -12.61 -21.08 -4.30
N ARG A 140 -11.63 -21.82 -3.77
CA ARG A 140 -11.71 -23.27 -3.55
C ARG A 140 -12.22 -23.63 -2.16
N TYR A 141 -11.91 -22.82 -1.14
CA TYR A 141 -12.13 -23.20 0.26
C TYR A 141 -13.13 -22.31 1.01
N GLY A 142 -13.73 -21.31 0.35
CA GLY A 142 -14.94 -20.61 0.82
C GLY A 142 -14.72 -19.56 1.91
N ASP A 143 -13.94 -19.87 2.96
CA ASP A 143 -13.82 -18.99 4.12
C ASP A 143 -12.74 -17.91 3.94
N PRO A 144 -13.01 -16.64 4.34
CA PRO A 144 -12.02 -15.58 4.34
C PRO A 144 -10.86 -15.90 5.32
N MET A 145 -9.63 -15.89 4.81
CA MET A 145 -8.45 -16.07 5.64
C MET A 145 -7.79 -14.72 5.94
N VAL A 146 -7.49 -14.47 7.22
CA VAL A 146 -6.62 -13.34 7.60
C VAL A 146 -5.21 -13.67 7.15
N VAL A 147 -4.69 -12.89 6.20
CA VAL A 147 -3.34 -13.07 5.67
C VAL A 147 -2.52 -11.82 5.88
N ARG A 148 -1.27 -12.01 6.31
CA ARG A 148 -0.25 -10.96 6.34
C ARG A 148 0.31 -10.81 4.92
N PRO A 149 0.00 -9.73 4.20
CA PRO A 149 0.52 -9.56 2.85
C PRO A 149 2.04 -9.29 2.90
N ARG A 150 2.76 -9.65 1.83
CA ARG A 150 4.19 -9.34 1.71
C ARG A 150 4.36 -7.83 1.58
N LEU A 151 4.97 -7.20 2.58
CA LEU A 151 5.25 -5.78 2.54
C LEU A 151 6.44 -5.49 1.62
N GLY A 152 6.34 -4.45 0.80
CA GLY A 152 7.50 -3.87 0.14
C GLY A 152 8.28 -2.97 1.10
N GLN A 153 9.51 -2.62 0.72
CA GLN A 153 10.42 -1.77 1.51
C GLN A 153 9.77 -0.46 1.98
N GLY A 154 9.01 0.22 1.12
CA GLY A 154 8.31 1.46 1.47
C GLY A 154 7.25 1.26 2.57
N THR A 155 6.40 0.24 2.42
CA THR A 155 5.37 -0.09 3.42
C THR A 155 6.00 -0.53 4.74
N PHE A 156 7.05 -1.35 4.69
CA PHE A 156 7.83 -1.73 5.87
C PHE A 156 8.35 -0.51 6.61
N ARG A 157 9.04 0.40 5.91
CA ARG A 157 9.57 1.62 6.50
C ARG A 157 8.49 2.42 7.21
N VAL A 158 7.37 2.65 6.53
CA VAL A 158 6.24 3.42 7.10
C VAL A 158 5.66 2.76 8.34
N ILE A 159 5.44 1.43 8.31
CA ILE A 159 4.84 0.74 9.45
C ILE A 159 5.79 0.70 10.65
N VAL A 160 7.09 0.47 10.43
CA VAL A 160 8.10 0.55 11.49
C VAL A 160 8.15 1.97 12.06
N THR A 161 8.16 2.99 11.19
CA THR A 161 8.15 4.40 11.61
C THR A 161 6.94 4.73 12.48
N ASP A 162 5.75 4.24 12.11
CA ASP A 162 4.51 4.44 12.87
C ASP A 162 4.50 3.66 14.19
N ALA A 163 5.01 2.41 14.20
CA ALA A 163 5.09 1.56 15.39
C ALA A 163 5.98 2.15 16.49
N TYR A 164 7.03 2.87 16.10
CA TYR A 164 7.93 3.58 17.01
C TYR A 164 7.50 5.02 17.31
N GLU A 165 6.26 5.41 16.98
CA GLU A 165 5.74 6.77 17.18
C GLU A 165 6.64 7.86 16.57
N ARG A 166 7.32 7.54 15.45
CA ARG A 166 8.25 8.43 14.74
C ARG A 166 9.44 8.85 15.60
N ARG A 167 9.94 7.92 16.40
CA ARG A 167 11.02 8.14 17.34
C ARG A 167 12.08 7.05 17.23
N CYS A 168 13.36 7.43 17.17
CA CYS A 168 14.46 6.48 17.24
C CYS A 168 14.33 5.63 18.51
N ALA A 169 14.45 4.31 18.36
CA ALA A 169 14.35 3.34 19.45
C ALA A 169 15.41 3.56 20.55
N ILE A 170 16.57 4.09 20.17
CA ILE A 170 17.72 4.27 21.07
C ILE A 170 17.79 5.71 21.59
N THR A 171 17.87 6.70 20.71
CA THR A 171 18.16 8.10 21.09
C THR A 171 16.92 8.92 21.43
N GLY A 172 15.73 8.45 21.04
CA GLY A 172 14.52 9.26 21.14
C GLY A 172 14.41 10.39 20.11
N GLU A 173 15.33 10.49 19.14
CA GLU A 173 15.29 11.46 18.04
C GLU A 173 13.99 11.34 17.23
N ARG A 174 13.40 12.47 16.82
CA ARG A 174 12.08 12.53 16.14
C ARG A 174 12.14 13.13 14.73
N THR A 175 13.31 13.59 14.31
CA THR A 175 13.54 14.21 13.00
C THR A 175 13.47 13.13 11.92
N LEU A 176 12.28 12.95 11.34
CA LEU A 176 11.98 11.89 10.36
C LEU A 176 13.02 11.70 9.24
N PRO A 177 13.60 12.75 8.63
CA PRO A 177 14.59 12.58 7.57
C PRO A 177 15.88 11.87 7.99
N VAL A 178 16.19 11.82 9.29
CA VAL A 178 17.38 11.10 9.81
C VAL A 178 17.02 9.74 10.39
N LEU A 179 15.75 9.31 10.28
CA LEU A 179 15.27 8.05 10.82
C LEU A 179 15.06 7.03 9.70
N GLU A 180 15.59 5.83 9.91
CA GLU A 180 15.58 4.72 8.97
C GLU A 180 15.05 3.46 9.65
N ALA A 181 14.34 2.64 8.89
CA ALA A 181 13.83 1.36 9.36
C ALA A 181 14.89 0.28 9.06
N ALA A 182 15.57 -0.16 10.10
CA ALA A 182 16.54 -1.25 10.07
C ALA A 182 15.82 -2.60 10.19
N HIS A 183 16.36 -3.63 9.54
CA HIS A 183 15.91 -5.00 9.72
C HIS A 183 16.71 -5.68 10.84
N ILE A 184 16.03 -6.29 11.82
CA ILE A 184 16.71 -7.05 12.89
C ILE A 184 17.44 -8.26 12.28
N LYS A 185 16.72 -9.08 11.51
CA LYS A 185 17.30 -10.08 10.62
C LYS A 185 17.48 -9.43 9.24
N PRO A 186 18.71 -9.28 8.73
CA PRO A 186 18.95 -8.61 7.45
C PRO A 186 18.17 -9.22 6.29
N TYR A 187 17.70 -8.39 5.37
CA TYR A 187 16.98 -8.84 4.18
C TYR A 187 17.82 -9.81 3.33
N SER A 188 19.13 -9.53 3.18
CA SER A 188 20.09 -10.41 2.48
C SER A 188 20.19 -11.81 3.06
N SER A 189 19.82 -11.99 4.33
CA SER A 189 19.79 -13.28 5.04
C SER A 189 18.36 -13.87 5.11
N GLY A 190 17.44 -13.39 4.28
CA GLY A 190 16.04 -13.82 4.28
C GLY A 190 15.25 -13.28 5.48
N GLY A 191 15.53 -12.05 5.90
CA GLY A 191 14.72 -11.31 6.87
C GLY A 191 13.40 -10.84 6.26
N PRO A 192 12.24 -11.06 6.93
CA PRO A 192 10.97 -10.61 6.39
C PRO A 192 10.80 -9.09 6.53
N HIS A 193 10.06 -8.47 5.61
CA HIS A 193 9.56 -7.10 5.75
C HIS A 193 8.35 -7.09 6.68
N GLU A 194 8.58 -7.38 7.96
CA GLU A 194 7.54 -7.43 8.99
C GLU A 194 7.84 -6.41 10.09
N PRO A 195 6.83 -5.73 10.66
CA PRO A 195 7.04 -4.76 11.73
C PRO A 195 7.83 -5.32 12.92
N GLU A 196 7.60 -6.58 13.26
CA GLU A 196 8.29 -7.31 14.31
C GLU A 196 9.78 -7.53 14.01
N ASN A 197 10.18 -7.50 12.74
CA ASN A 197 11.57 -7.56 12.28
C ASN A 197 12.19 -6.17 12.06
N GLY A 198 11.55 -5.10 12.55
CA GLY A 198 11.95 -3.72 12.31
C GLY A 198 12.38 -2.94 13.55
N LEU A 199 13.45 -2.15 13.42
CA LEU A 199 13.83 -1.11 14.37
C LEU A 199 13.82 0.25 13.67
N LEU A 200 13.25 1.28 14.30
CA LEU A 200 13.43 2.65 13.81
C LEU A 200 14.68 3.26 14.46
N LEU A 201 15.71 3.52 13.68
CA LEU A 201 17.00 4.01 14.17
C LEU A 201 17.37 5.32 13.50
N ARG A 202 18.21 6.12 14.17
CA ARG A 202 18.91 7.23 13.51
C ARG A 202 19.89 6.64 12.48
N SER A 203 20.09 7.29 11.33
CA SER A 203 20.85 6.74 10.20
C SER A 203 22.28 6.30 10.54
N ASP A 204 22.95 7.01 11.46
CA ASP A 204 24.27 6.61 11.97
C ASP A 204 24.20 5.30 12.79
N LEU A 205 23.23 5.18 13.69
CA LEU A 205 23.01 3.98 14.50
C LEU A 205 22.54 2.80 13.64
N HIS A 206 21.72 3.04 12.62
CA HIS A 206 21.34 2.03 11.65
C HIS A 206 22.58 1.48 10.93
N THR A 207 23.45 2.36 10.44
CA THR A 207 24.69 1.97 9.76
C THR A 207 25.60 1.14 10.67
N LEU A 208 25.74 1.53 11.95
CA LEU A 208 26.53 0.79 12.93
C LEU A 208 25.92 -0.58 13.24
N PHE A 209 24.59 -0.64 13.44
CA PHE A 209 23.86 -1.87 13.73
C PHE A 209 23.98 -2.89 12.58
N ASP A 210 23.80 -2.44 11.34
CA ASP A 210 23.92 -3.29 10.15
C ASP A 210 25.33 -3.85 9.95
N GLN A 211 26.36 -3.14 10.43
CA GLN A 211 27.76 -3.57 10.38
C GLN A 211 28.21 -4.36 11.62
N GLY A 212 27.35 -4.51 12.64
CA GLY A 212 27.64 -5.28 13.83
C GLY A 212 28.55 -4.61 14.86
N TYR A 213 28.54 -3.28 14.95
CA TYR A 213 29.25 -2.51 15.99
C TYR A 213 28.46 -2.38 17.29
#